data_AF-A0A326U227-F1
#
_entry.id   AF-A0A326U227-F1
#
_cell.length_a   1.000
_cell.length_b   1.000
_cell.length_c   1.000
_cell.angle_alpha   90.00
_cell.angle_beta   90.00
_cell.angle_gamma   90.00
#
_symmetry.space_group_name_H-M   'P 1'
#
loop_
_entity.id
_entity.type
_entity.pdbx_description
1 polymer ?
#
loop_
_entity_poly.entity_id
_entity_poly.type
_entity_poly.pdbx_seq_one_letter_code
_entity_poly.pdbx_strand_id
1 'polypeptide(L)'
;MPMRLGEPLQTIARVYEDICAGEEPWVALGNFLNDWFLYATDRQRDLIAERPRFRAHPTLIERRWACFLAATVEYLCQLYALPCPRWVFESPEAQALDTPWYDVHYLDPEIQQWLEETTPEPFRRRNIYCGGQLFLDKREIIAL
;
A
#
# COMPACT_ATOMS: atom_id res chain seq x y z
N MET A 1 -10.19 8.94 -19.48
CA MET A 1 -9.64 7.94 -20.43
C MET A 1 -10.56 6.73 -20.42
N PRO A 2 -10.94 6.18 -21.59
CA PRO A 2 -11.75 4.97 -21.64
C PRO A 2 -10.91 3.77 -21.16
N MET A 3 -11.57 2.81 -20.50
CA MET A 3 -10.97 1.54 -20.10
C MET A 3 -10.12 0.95 -21.22
N ARG A 4 -8.86 0.59 -20.95
CA ARG A 4 -8.12 -0.32 -21.83
C ARG A 4 -8.64 -1.74 -21.59
N LEU A 5 -9.78 -2.04 -22.21
CA LEU A 5 -10.32 -3.40 -22.30
C LEU A 5 -9.22 -4.34 -22.79
N GLY A 6 -8.74 -5.21 -21.90
CA GLY A 6 -7.73 -6.24 -22.20
C GLY A 6 -6.41 -6.12 -21.45
N GLU A 7 -6.15 -5.02 -20.72
CA GLU A 7 -4.99 -4.98 -19.82
C GLU A 7 -5.27 -5.77 -18.53
N PRO A 8 -4.30 -6.56 -18.04
CA PRO A 8 -4.44 -7.29 -16.78
C PRO A 8 -4.58 -6.31 -15.60
N LEU A 9 -5.38 -6.69 -14.61
CA LEU A 9 -5.54 -5.91 -13.38
C LEU A 9 -4.19 -5.64 -12.70
N GLN A 10 -4.03 -4.43 -12.19
CA GLN A 10 -2.91 -4.00 -11.36
C GLN A 10 -3.19 -4.39 -9.92
N THR A 11 -2.97 -5.67 -9.57
CA THR A 11 -3.22 -6.20 -8.23
C THR A 11 -2.09 -5.83 -7.25
N ILE A 12 -2.37 -5.89 -5.94
CA ILE A 12 -1.35 -5.68 -4.91
C ILE A 12 -0.21 -6.70 -4.99
N ALA A 13 -0.51 -7.94 -5.43
CA ALA A 13 0.49 -8.97 -5.67
C ALA A 13 1.46 -8.54 -6.77
N ARG A 14 0.92 -7.98 -7.86
CA ARG A 14 1.70 -7.47 -8.97
C ARG A 14 2.57 -6.27 -8.57
N VAL A 15 2.06 -5.36 -7.73
CA VAL A 15 2.86 -4.23 -7.23
C VAL A 15 4.16 -4.72 -6.58
N TYR A 16 4.08 -5.76 -5.74
CA TYR A 16 5.28 -6.32 -5.11
C TYR A 16 6.22 -6.99 -6.12
N GLU A 17 5.67 -7.72 -7.09
CA GLU A 17 6.46 -8.37 -8.15
C GLU A 17 7.22 -7.34 -8.99
N ASP A 18 6.56 -6.25 -9.37
CA ASP A 18 7.15 -5.15 -10.14
C ASP A 18 8.26 -4.44 -9.33
N ILE A 19 8.04 -4.17 -8.04
CA ILE A 19 9.08 -3.63 -7.12
C ILE A 19 10.29 -4.57 -7.06
N CYS A 20 10.05 -5.88 -6.91
CA CYS A 20 11.10 -6.89 -6.90
C CYS A 20 11.84 -7.03 -8.23
N ALA A 21 11.22 -6.62 -9.34
CA ALA A 21 11.81 -6.55 -10.68
C ALA A 21 12.57 -5.24 -10.95
N GLY A 22 12.48 -4.26 -10.03
CA GLY A 22 13.19 -2.98 -10.10
C GLY A 22 12.34 -1.80 -10.56
N GLU A 23 11.02 -1.95 -10.65
CA GLU A 23 10.09 -0.83 -10.87
C GLU A 23 10.14 0.14 -9.69
N GLU A 24 9.93 1.43 -9.97
CA GLU A 24 9.84 2.43 -8.91
C GLU A 24 8.57 2.18 -8.08
N PRO A 25 8.66 2.01 -6.75
CA PRO A 25 7.53 1.56 -5.95
C PRO A 25 6.27 2.44 -6.00
N TRP A 26 6.41 3.75 -6.06
CA TRP A 26 5.29 4.67 -6.16
C TRP A 26 4.63 4.64 -7.53
N VAL A 27 5.39 4.38 -8.60
CA VAL A 27 4.84 4.11 -9.93
C VAL A 27 3.99 2.83 -9.92
N ALA A 28 4.54 1.73 -9.40
CA ALA A 28 3.82 0.46 -9.32
C ALA A 28 2.56 0.57 -8.46
N LEU A 29 2.66 1.19 -7.28
CA LEU A 29 1.51 1.44 -6.40
C LEU A 29 0.49 2.38 -7.05
N GLY A 30 0.93 3.42 -7.74
CA GLY A 30 0.05 4.35 -8.47
C GLY A 30 -0.81 3.65 -9.52
N ASN A 31 -0.27 2.64 -10.22
CA ASN A 31 -1.02 1.83 -11.16
C ASN A 31 -2.13 1.01 -10.46
N PHE A 32 -1.84 0.40 -9.30
CA PHE A 32 -2.85 -0.25 -8.48
C PHE A 32 -3.93 0.74 -8.01
N LEU A 33 -3.54 1.93 -7.54
CA LEU A 33 -4.50 2.94 -7.07
C LEU A 33 -5.38 3.47 -8.20
N ASN A 34 -4.87 3.57 -9.42
CA ASN A 34 -5.67 3.91 -10.59
C ASN A 34 -6.77 2.87 -10.84
N ASP A 35 -6.45 1.57 -10.77
CA ASP A 35 -7.46 0.51 -10.87
C ASP A 35 -8.44 0.56 -9.70
N TRP A 36 -7.94 0.77 -8.48
CA TRP A 36 -8.75 0.82 -7.26
C TRP A 36 -9.79 1.95 -7.26
N PHE A 37 -9.41 3.16 -7.70
CA PHE A 37 -10.26 4.35 -7.64
C PHE A 37 -10.97 4.70 -8.96
N LEU A 38 -10.47 4.24 -10.11
CA LEU A 38 -10.94 4.71 -11.43
C LEU A 38 -11.34 3.59 -12.38
N TYR A 39 -10.48 2.61 -12.61
CA TYR A 39 -10.62 1.71 -13.75
C TYR A 39 -11.28 0.36 -13.45
N ALA A 40 -11.26 -0.10 -12.20
CA ALA A 40 -11.75 -1.41 -11.79
C ALA A 40 -12.51 -1.35 -10.45
N THR A 41 -13.32 -0.30 -10.25
CA THR A 41 -14.01 -0.04 -8.98
C THR A 41 -15.03 -1.13 -8.60
N ASP A 42 -15.54 -1.88 -9.58
CA ASP A 42 -16.40 -3.05 -9.39
C ASP A 42 -15.62 -4.34 -9.03
N ARG A 43 -14.29 -4.30 -9.12
CA ARG A 43 -13.38 -5.44 -8.92
C ARG A 43 -12.35 -5.22 -7.83
N GLN A 44 -12.59 -4.29 -6.91
CA GLN A 44 -11.68 -3.99 -5.79
C GLN A 44 -11.25 -5.23 -4.99
N ARG A 45 -12.14 -6.20 -4.79
CA ARG A 45 -11.80 -7.47 -4.11
C ARG A 45 -10.75 -8.27 -4.89
N ASP A 46 -10.82 -8.29 -6.21
CA ASP A 46 -9.85 -9.00 -7.06
C ASP A 46 -8.46 -8.34 -6.99
N LEU A 47 -8.40 -7.02 -6.84
CA LEU A 47 -7.14 -6.27 -6.75
C LEU A 47 -6.30 -6.63 -5.51
N ILE A 48 -6.94 -7.12 -4.44
CA ILE A 48 -6.27 -7.40 -3.16
C ILE A 48 -6.31 -8.87 -2.73
N ALA A 49 -7.05 -9.72 -3.45
CA ALA A 49 -7.30 -11.10 -3.04
C ALA A 49 -6.02 -11.95 -2.99
N GLU A 50 -5.17 -11.81 -4.00
CA GLU A 50 -3.94 -12.59 -4.13
C GLU A 50 -2.85 -12.09 -3.16
N ARG A 51 -2.29 -13.02 -2.39
CA ARG A 51 -1.10 -12.75 -1.56
C ARG A 51 0.10 -12.51 -2.49
N PRO A 52 0.88 -11.43 -2.31
CA PRO A 52 2.14 -11.26 -3.04
C PRO A 52 3.11 -12.43 -2.82
N ARG A 53 3.91 -12.75 -3.84
CA ARG A 53 4.95 -13.79 -3.76
C ARG A 53 6.18 -13.27 -3.01
N PHE A 54 6.07 -13.17 -1.69
CA PHE A 54 7.17 -12.74 -0.85
C PHE A 54 8.39 -13.67 -0.96
N ARG A 55 9.58 -13.07 -1.08
CA ARG A 55 10.85 -13.81 -1.12
C ARG A 55 11.15 -14.38 0.26
N ALA A 56 11.74 -15.58 0.33
CA ALA A 56 12.13 -16.20 1.60
C ALA A 56 13.19 -15.39 2.37
N HIS A 57 14.05 -14.67 1.63
CA HIS A 57 15.09 -13.79 2.18
C HIS A 57 15.00 -12.43 1.49
N PRO A 58 14.00 -11.59 1.86
CA PRO A 58 13.83 -10.29 1.23
C PRO A 58 14.94 -9.34 1.69
N THR A 59 15.33 -8.41 0.81
CA THR A 59 16.12 -7.24 1.22
C THR A 59 15.31 -6.37 2.18
N LEU A 60 15.97 -5.44 2.88
CA LEU A 60 15.28 -4.49 3.77
C LEU A 60 14.21 -3.67 3.02
N ILE A 61 14.52 -3.25 1.78
CA ILE A 61 13.58 -2.50 0.93
C ILE A 61 12.37 -3.38 0.59
N GLU A 62 12.58 -4.61 0.15
CA GLU A 62 11.49 -5.54 -0.18
C GLU A 62 10.63 -5.85 1.06
N ARG A 63 11.26 -6.00 2.23
CA ARG A 63 10.55 -6.21 3.50
C ARG A 63 9.69 -5.00 3.88
N ARG A 64 10.23 -3.79 3.75
CA ARG A 64 9.50 -2.53 3.98
C ARG A 64 8.25 -2.44 3.10
N TRP A 65 8.40 -2.68 1.80
CA TRP A 65 7.28 -2.68 0.87
C TRP A 65 6.28 -3.80 1.11
N ALA A 66 6.71 -5.00 1.49
CA ALA A 66 5.78 -6.07 1.90
C ALA A 66 4.86 -5.63 3.04
N CYS A 67 5.42 -5.00 4.08
CA CYS A 67 4.66 -4.46 5.21
C CYS A 67 3.72 -3.32 4.78
N PHE A 68 4.20 -2.42 3.92
CA PHE A 68 3.43 -1.28 3.42
C PHE A 68 2.24 -1.70 2.58
N LEU A 69 2.42 -2.65 1.67
CA LEU A 69 1.35 -3.16 0.81
C LEU A 69 0.28 -3.89 1.64
N ALA A 70 0.67 -4.64 2.67
CA ALA A 70 -0.29 -5.24 3.60
C ALA A 70 -1.06 -4.19 4.42
N ALA A 71 -0.37 -3.16 4.93
CA ALA A 71 -1.03 -2.03 5.60
C ALA A 71 -2.00 -1.28 4.66
N THR A 72 -1.61 -1.11 3.40
CA THR A 72 -2.43 -0.49 2.35
C THR A 72 -3.72 -1.28 2.14
N VAL A 73 -3.61 -2.60 1.94
CA VAL A 73 -4.80 -3.45 1.78
C VAL A 73 -5.73 -3.37 2.98
N GLU A 74 -5.18 -3.46 4.19
CA GLU A 74 -5.97 -3.34 5.42
C GLU A 74 -6.66 -1.99 5.54
N TYR A 75 -5.93 -0.90 5.29
CA TYR A 75 -6.46 0.46 5.33
C TYR A 75 -7.60 0.64 4.33
N LEU A 76 -7.42 0.21 3.09
CA LEU A 76 -8.45 0.27 2.06
C LEU A 76 -9.67 -0.60 2.42
N CYS A 77 -9.45 -1.79 2.99
CA CYS A 77 -10.55 -2.61 3.47
C CYS A 77 -11.36 -1.94 4.59
N GLN A 78 -10.69 -1.25 5.52
CA GLN A 78 -11.36 -0.49 6.57
C GLN A 78 -12.14 0.70 5.99
N LEU A 79 -11.52 1.47 5.09
CA LEU A 79 -12.11 2.65 4.47
C LEU A 79 -13.37 2.31 3.66
N TYR A 80 -13.34 1.21 2.90
CA TYR A 80 -14.44 0.79 2.03
C TYR A 80 -15.33 -0.30 2.63
N ALA A 81 -15.18 -0.61 3.93
CA ALA A 81 -15.91 -1.67 4.64
C ALA A 81 -15.89 -3.03 3.91
N LEU A 82 -14.74 -3.39 3.32
CA LEU A 82 -14.52 -4.67 2.65
C LEU A 82 -13.91 -5.71 3.60
N PRO A 83 -14.21 -7.01 3.41
CA PRO A 83 -13.51 -8.07 4.15
C PRO A 83 -12.01 -8.05 3.82
N CYS A 84 -11.17 -7.91 4.84
CA CYS A 84 -9.72 -7.92 4.67
C CYS A 84 -9.22 -9.36 4.41
N PRO A 85 -8.41 -9.60 3.35
CA PRO A 85 -7.83 -10.91 3.08
C PRO A 85 -6.97 -11.44 4.23
N ARG A 86 -7.09 -12.73 4.56
CA ARG A 86 -6.35 -13.36 5.67
C ARG A 86 -4.84 -13.21 5.57
N TRP A 87 -4.31 -13.21 4.34
CA TRP A 87 -2.87 -13.13 4.09
C TRP A 87 -2.24 -11.85 4.68
N VAL A 88 -3.01 -10.78 4.81
CA VAL A 88 -2.58 -9.48 5.36
C VAL A 88 -2.13 -9.60 6.82
N PHE A 89 -2.70 -10.56 7.56
CA PHE A 89 -2.40 -10.80 8.97
C PHE A 89 -1.53 -12.05 9.19
N GLU A 90 -1.58 -13.02 8.28
CA GLU A 90 -0.93 -14.32 8.44
C GLU A 90 0.46 -14.39 7.80
N SER A 91 0.82 -13.44 6.92
CA SER A 91 2.13 -13.44 6.25
C SER A 91 3.24 -12.95 7.18
N PRO A 92 4.27 -13.77 7.50
CA PRO A 92 5.39 -13.36 8.34
C PRO A 92 6.18 -12.18 7.75
N GLU A 93 6.22 -12.06 6.42
CA GLU A 93 6.94 -11.02 5.69
C GLU A 93 6.25 -9.66 5.75
N ALA A 94 4.96 -9.64 6.09
CA ALA A 94 4.14 -8.44 6.23
C ALA A 94 3.91 -8.03 7.69
N GLN A 95 4.57 -8.69 8.64
CA GLN A 95 4.55 -8.34 10.06
C GLN A 95 5.37 -7.07 10.32
N ALA A 96 5.13 -6.45 11.48
CA ALA A 96 5.78 -5.21 11.88
C ALA A 96 7.31 -5.23 11.71
N LEU A 97 7.85 -4.08 11.31
CA LEU A 97 9.29 -3.87 11.20
C LEU A 97 9.90 -3.67 12.58
N ASP A 98 11.11 -4.20 12.80
CA ASP A 98 11.85 -4.02 14.06
C ASP A 98 12.21 -2.55 14.32
N THR A 99 12.43 -1.79 13.25
CA THR A 99 12.75 -0.36 13.30
C THR A 99 11.72 0.47 12.53
N PRO A 100 11.36 1.66 13.03
CA PRO A 100 10.47 2.57 12.32
C PRO A 100 10.95 2.85 10.91
N TRP A 101 10.04 2.78 9.95
CA TRP A 101 10.29 3.24 8.60
C TRP A 101 9.47 4.48 8.31
N TYR A 102 10.17 5.61 8.15
CA TYR A 102 9.63 6.86 7.65
C TYR A 102 9.84 6.93 6.14
N ASP A 103 8.75 6.98 5.39
CA ASP A 103 8.81 6.97 3.92
C ASP A 103 9.00 8.39 3.35
N VAL A 104 10.11 9.01 3.75
CA VAL A 104 10.51 10.37 3.36
C VAL A 104 12.01 10.44 3.08
N HIS A 105 12.41 11.33 2.17
CA HIS A 105 13.83 11.53 1.84
C HIS A 105 14.60 12.26 2.93
N TYR A 106 13.90 13.07 3.74
CA TYR A 106 14.47 13.86 4.82
C TYR A 106 13.53 13.81 6.02
N LEU A 107 14.11 13.61 7.21
CA LEU A 107 13.39 13.48 8.46
C LEU A 107 13.95 14.50 9.46
N ASP A 108 13.15 15.52 9.75
CA ASP A 108 13.36 16.40 10.90
C ASP A 108 12.33 16.11 12.00
N PRO A 109 12.51 16.64 13.22
CA PRO A 109 11.59 16.36 14.33
C PRO A 109 10.14 16.75 14.07
N GLU A 110 9.88 17.81 13.30
CA GLU A 110 8.51 18.27 13.01
C GLU A 110 7.82 17.32 12.02
N ILE A 111 8.53 16.92 10.95
CA ILE A 111 8.06 15.92 9.99
C ILE A 111 7.85 14.58 10.69
N GLN A 112 8.77 14.16 11.55
CA GLN A 112 8.64 12.91 12.30
C GLN A 112 7.37 12.92 13.15
N GLN A 113 7.17 13.96 13.97
CA GLN A 113 5.99 14.09 14.81
C GLN A 113 4.69 14.07 13.97
N TRP A 114 4.65 14.83 12.88
CA TRP A 114 3.50 14.84 11.99
C TRP A 114 3.21 13.47 11.37
N LEU A 115 4.25 12.73 10.95
CA LEU A 115 4.10 11.38 10.41
C LEU A 115 3.56 10.43 11.48
N GLU A 116 4.08 10.47 12.71
CA GLU A 116 3.62 9.62 13.82
C GLU A 116 2.15 9.89 14.19
N GLU A 117 1.76 11.16 14.24
CA GLU A 117 0.40 11.61 14.58
C GLU A 117 -0.62 11.24 13.50
N THR A 118 -0.28 11.48 12.22
CA THR A 118 -1.25 11.38 11.12
C THR A 118 -1.29 10.03 10.41
N THR A 119 -0.28 9.17 10.64
CA THR A 119 -0.25 7.85 9.99
C THR A 119 -1.42 6.96 10.45
N PRO A 120 -2.17 6.35 9.52
CA PRO A 120 -3.27 5.45 9.87
C PRO A 120 -2.81 4.20 10.63
N GLU A 121 -3.68 3.67 11.49
CA GLU A 121 -3.36 2.55 12.39
C GLU A 121 -2.82 1.28 11.70
N PRO A 122 -3.31 0.84 10.51
CA PRO A 122 -2.76 -0.31 9.81
C PRO A 122 -1.26 -0.20 9.50
N PHE A 123 -0.77 1.02 9.25
CA PHE A 123 0.64 1.32 9.00
C PHE A 123 1.42 1.43 10.30
N ARG A 124 0.88 2.17 11.28
CA ARG A 124 1.49 2.34 12.61
C ARG A 124 1.75 1.00 13.30
N ARG A 125 0.78 0.08 13.26
CA ARG A 125 0.93 -1.28 13.82
C ARG A 125 2.07 -2.07 13.16
N ARG A 126 2.48 -1.70 11.94
CA ARG A 126 3.61 -2.31 11.22
C ARG A 126 4.90 -1.50 11.33
N ASN A 127 4.94 -0.48 12.18
CA ASN A 127 6.08 0.42 12.38
C ASN A 127 6.44 1.21 11.10
N ILE A 128 5.42 1.56 10.32
CA ILE A 128 5.52 2.35 9.10
C ILE A 128 4.86 3.70 9.35
N TYR A 129 5.54 4.77 8.95
CA TYR A 129 5.14 6.15 9.17
C TYR A 129 5.18 6.91 7.85
N CYS A 130 4.00 7.09 7.28
CA CYS A 130 3.81 7.53 5.90
C CYS A 130 2.88 8.76 5.80
N GLY A 131 2.27 9.16 6.93
CA GLY A 131 1.36 10.29 7.02
C GLY A 131 -0.05 9.98 6.51
N GLY A 132 -0.99 10.90 6.78
CA GLY A 132 -2.41 10.71 6.50
C GLY A 132 -2.87 11.01 5.06
N GLN A 133 -2.00 11.54 4.20
CA GLN A 133 -2.39 12.08 2.88
C GLN A 133 -2.24 11.10 1.71
N LEU A 134 -1.71 9.90 1.96
CA LEU A 134 -1.25 8.97 0.90
C LEU A 134 -2.34 8.40 -0.01
N PHE A 135 -3.54 8.20 0.53
CA PHE A 135 -4.66 7.58 -0.19
C PHE A 135 -5.84 8.53 -0.37
N LEU A 136 -5.67 9.81 -0.05
CA LEU A 136 -6.69 10.79 -0.34
C LEU A 136 -6.82 10.90 -1.85
N ASP A 137 -8.00 10.55 -2.35
CA ASP A 137 -8.38 10.91 -3.69
C ASP A 137 -8.25 12.44 -3.80
N LYS A 138 -7.45 12.93 -4.75
CA LYS A 138 -7.27 14.37 -4.98
C LYS A 138 -8.61 15.10 -5.19
N ARG A 139 -9.67 14.39 -5.52
CA ARG A 139 -11.05 14.91 -5.63
C ARG A 139 -11.73 15.13 -4.28
N GLU A 140 -11.42 14.35 -3.25
CA GLU A 140 -11.92 14.58 -1.88
C GLU A 140 -11.28 15.80 -1.23
N ILE A 141 -10.05 16.15 -1.63
CA ILE A 141 -9.36 17.37 -1.19
C ILE A 141 -9.99 18.65 -1.78
N ILE A 142 -10.61 18.56 -2.97
CA ILE A 142 -11.25 19.71 -3.63
C ILE A 142 -12.70 19.93 -3.14
N ALA A 143 -13.25 18.98 -2.37
CA ALA A 143 -14.62 19.05 -1.84
C ALA A 143 -14.72 19.61 -0.41
N LEU A 144 -13.61 20.11 0.16
CA LEU A 144 -13.53 20.81 1.45
C LEU A 144 -13.20 22.30 1.22
#